data_AF-A0A1M6F9E4-F1
#
_entry.id   AF-A0A1M6F9E4-F1
#
_cell.length_a   1.000
_cell.length_b   1.000
_cell.length_c   1.000
_cell.angle_alpha   90.00
_cell.angle_beta   90.00
_cell.angle_gamma   90.00
#
_symmetry.space_group_name_H-M   'P 1'
#
loop_
_entity.id
_entity.type
_entity.pdbx_description
1 polymer ?
#
loop_
_entity_poly.entity_id
_entity_poly.type
_entity_poly.pdbx_seq_one_letter_code
_entity_poly.pdbx_strand_id
1 'polypeptide(L)'
;MIFSSHIPLFFTNLLSLEWRIFYTCLATIIINLPFGYLRGALQKFSPCWFLAIHAPVPLVILIRDFHGLELTWSLAPFLLGSFFIGQLAGRKIWAAWPLREKKYSCALSRFKG
;
A
#
# COMPACT_ATOMS: atom_id res chain seq x y z
N MET A 1 8.41 -31.48 -29.98
CA MET A 1 8.50 -31.33 -28.52
C MET A 1 9.31 -30.07 -28.20
N ILE A 2 8.80 -28.87 -28.53
CA ILE A 2 9.50 -27.58 -28.35
C ILE A 2 8.44 -26.52 -28.01
N PHE A 3 7.82 -26.60 -26.83
CA PHE A 3 6.96 -25.52 -26.34
C PHE A 3 6.76 -25.53 -24.82
N SER A 4 7.78 -25.93 -24.05
CA SER A 4 7.63 -26.06 -22.60
C SER A 4 8.90 -25.73 -21.80
N SER A 5 9.80 -24.91 -22.34
CA SER A 5 11.02 -24.46 -21.64
C SER A 5 11.05 -22.95 -21.36
N HIS A 6 10.25 -22.13 -22.05
CA HIS A 6 10.16 -20.68 -21.78
C HIS A 6 9.28 -20.33 -20.58
N ILE A 7 8.26 -21.15 -20.32
CA ILE A 7 7.34 -20.98 -19.19
C ILE A 7 8.08 -21.07 -17.85
N PRO A 8 8.85 -22.13 -17.55
CA PRO A 8 9.57 -22.22 -16.28
C PRO A 8 10.62 -21.12 -16.14
N LEU A 9 11.31 -20.73 -17.22
CA LEU A 9 12.32 -19.66 -17.16
C LEU A 9 11.68 -18.30 -16.84
N PHE A 10 10.52 -17.99 -17.42
CA PHE A 10 9.79 -16.76 -17.12
C PHE A 10 9.29 -16.73 -15.67
N PHE A 11 8.71 -17.83 -15.18
CA PHE A 11 8.25 -17.94 -13.79
C PHE A 11 9.42 -17.94 -12.78
N THR A 12 10.56 -18.58 -13.09
CA THR A 12 11.76 -18.52 -12.24
C THR A 12 12.41 -17.14 -12.25
N ASN A 13 12.34 -16.42 -13.38
CA ASN A 13 12.77 -15.03 -13.44
C ASN A 13 11.81 -14.12 -12.67
N LEU A 14 10.48 -14.27 -12.82
CA LEU A 14 9.48 -13.53 -12.04
C LEU A 14 9.58 -13.76 -10.52
N LEU A 15 10.06 -14.93 -10.10
CA LEU A 15 10.32 -15.25 -8.69
C LEU A 15 11.75 -14.91 -8.24
N SER A 16 12.60 -14.32 -9.10
CA SER A 16 13.91 -13.85 -8.65
C SER A 16 13.75 -12.75 -7.60
N LEU A 17 14.76 -12.61 -6.73
CA LEU A 17 14.71 -11.69 -5.59
C LEU A 17 14.32 -10.27 -6.00
N GLU A 18 14.88 -9.78 -7.11
CA GLU A 18 14.61 -8.45 -7.67
C GLU A 18 13.14 -8.25 -7.99
N TRP A 19 12.51 -9.25 -8.64
CA TRP A 19 11.10 -9.18 -9.02
C TRP A 19 10.18 -9.29 -7.80
N ARG A 20 10.52 -10.13 -6.81
CA ARG A 20 9.78 -10.20 -5.53
C ARG A 20 9.77 -8.85 -4.81
N ILE A 21 10.90 -8.16 -4.78
CA ILE A 21 11.03 -6.82 -4.21
C ILE A 21 10.18 -5.83 -5.01
N PHE A 22 10.32 -5.83 -6.34
CA PHE A 22 9.56 -4.96 -7.22
C PHE A 22 8.04 -5.11 -7.05
N TYR A 23 7.54 -6.35 -7.06
CA TYR A 23 6.11 -6.63 -6.86
C TYR A 23 5.62 -6.21 -5.47
N THR A 24 6.43 -6.43 -4.43
CA THR A 24 6.09 -6.01 -3.06
C THR A 24 6.01 -4.49 -2.95
N CYS A 25 6.95 -3.75 -3.54
CA CYS A 25 6.94 -2.29 -3.59
C CYS A 25 5.75 -1.74 -4.38
N LEU A 26 5.46 -2.33 -5.55
CA LEU A 26 4.32 -1.94 -6.37
C LEU A 26 2.99 -2.20 -5.65
N ALA A 27 2.83 -3.38 -5.05
CA ALA A 27 1.66 -3.71 -4.24
C ALA A 27 1.51 -2.76 -3.04
N THR A 28 2.63 -2.40 -2.39
CA THR A 28 2.66 -1.42 -1.30
C THR A 28 2.13 -0.06 -1.77
N ILE A 29 2.54 0.43 -2.94
CA ILE A 29 2.05 1.70 -3.50
C ILE A 29 0.55 1.61 -3.80
N ILE A 30 0.12 0.55 -4.49
CA ILE A 30 -1.28 0.36 -4.90
C ILE A 30 -2.20 0.30 -3.68
N ILE A 31 -1.80 -0.41 -2.63
CA ILE A 31 -2.60 -0.51 -1.39
C ILE A 31 -2.60 0.81 -0.65
N ASN A 32 -1.48 1.52 -0.57
CA ASN A 32 -1.42 2.81 0.12
C ASN A 32 -2.16 3.92 -0.62
N LEU A 33 -2.41 3.79 -1.93
CA LEU A 33 -3.12 4.79 -2.73
C LEU A 33 -4.55 5.10 -2.22
N PRO A 34 -5.45 4.11 -2.04
CA PRO A 34 -6.79 4.35 -1.51
C PRO A 34 -6.76 4.83 -0.05
N PHE A 35 -5.86 4.34 0.79
CA PHE A 35 -5.73 4.83 2.17
C PHE A 35 -5.22 6.27 2.23
N GLY A 36 -4.29 6.65 1.35
CA GLY A 36 -3.79 8.02 1.21
C GLY A 36 -4.88 8.97 0.74
N TYR A 37 -5.72 8.51 -0.19
CA TYR A 37 -6.90 9.22 -0.67
C TYR A 37 -7.93 9.43 0.45
N LEU A 38 -8.31 8.35 1.14
CA LEU A 38 -9.25 8.38 2.27
C LEU A 38 -8.77 9.34 3.37
N ARG A 39 -7.48 9.26 3.72
CA ARG A 39 -6.86 10.13 4.72
C ARG A 39 -6.90 11.60 4.32
N GLY A 40 -6.85 11.91 3.02
CA GLY A 40 -7.00 13.28 2.52
C GLY A 40 -8.34 13.91 2.92
N ALA A 41 -9.40 13.09 3.01
CA ALA A 41 -10.75 13.52 3.36
C ALA A 41 -11.03 13.53 4.89
N LEU A 42 -10.14 12.96 5.70
CA LEU A 42 -10.30 12.85 7.16
C LEU A 42 -9.67 14.04 7.90
N GLN A 43 -10.24 14.41 9.04
CA GLN A 43 -9.64 15.40 9.93
C GLN A 43 -8.29 14.91 10.45
N LYS A 44 -7.23 15.71 10.26
CA LYS A 44 -5.88 15.41 10.77
C LYS A 44 -5.93 15.15 12.28
N PHE A 45 -5.15 14.16 12.73
CA PHE A 45 -5.08 13.72 14.14
C PHE A 45 -6.38 13.14 14.73
N SER A 46 -7.40 12.85 13.91
CA SER A 46 -8.54 12.06 14.37
C SER A 46 -8.19 10.56 14.47
N PRO A 47 -8.88 9.77 15.30
CA PRO A 47 -8.66 8.32 15.38
C PRO A 47 -8.77 7.61 14.03
N CYS A 48 -9.74 7.99 13.19
CA CYS A 48 -9.86 7.47 11.82
C CYS A 48 -8.68 7.86 10.92
N TRP A 49 -8.12 9.07 11.09
CA TRP A 49 -6.93 9.48 10.35
C TRP A 49 -5.70 8.64 10.74
N PHE A 50 -5.56 8.33 12.03
CA PHE A 50 -4.53 7.39 12.49
C PHE A 50 -4.75 5.99 11.91
N LEU A 51 -5.99 5.48 11.91
CA LEU A 51 -6.30 4.18 11.32
C LEU A 51 -5.99 4.15 9.82
N ALA A 52 -6.31 5.20 9.06
CA ALA A 52 -6.00 5.27 7.64
C ALA A 52 -4.48 5.28 7.36
N ILE A 53 -3.64 5.66 8.33
CA ILE A 53 -2.18 5.57 8.20
C ILE A 53 -1.66 4.20 8.60
N HIS A 54 -2.21 3.60 9.65
CA HIS A 54 -1.66 2.38 10.24
C HIS A 54 -2.27 1.10 9.65
N ALA A 55 -3.53 1.11 9.20
CA ALA A 55 -4.17 -0.05 8.56
C ALA A 55 -3.42 -0.60 7.33
N PRO A 56 -2.78 0.21 6.45
CA PRO A 56 -1.97 -0.33 5.37
C PRO A 56 -0.69 -1.04 5.85
N VAL A 57 -0.16 -0.72 7.05
CA VAL A 57 1.11 -1.30 7.52
C VAL A 57 0.99 -2.81 7.76
N PRO A 58 -0.01 -3.34 8.50
CA PRO A 58 -0.25 -4.79 8.60
C PRO A 58 -0.47 -5.46 7.24
N LEU A 59 -1.20 -4.82 6.33
CA LEU A 59 -1.42 -5.34 4.97
C LEU A 59 -0.11 -5.51 4.20
N VAL A 60 0.79 -4.52 4.27
CA VAL A 60 2.11 -4.58 3.65
C VAL A 60 2.98 -5.66 4.29
N ILE A 61 2.90 -5.84 5.61
CA ILE A 61 3.61 -6.92 6.31
C ILE A 61 3.15 -8.30 5.81
N LEU A 62 1.83 -8.51 5.66
CA LEU A 62 1.28 -9.77 5.14
C LEU A 62 1.74 -10.06 3.70
N ILE A 63 1.79 -9.04 2.85
CA ILE A 63 2.25 -9.20 1.46
C ILE A 63 3.74 -9.52 1.39
N ARG A 64 4.53 -8.87 2.24
CA ARG A 64 5.96 -9.16 2.36
C ARG A 64 6.20 -10.61 2.80
N ASP A 65 5.43 -11.06 3.79
CA ASP A 65 5.50 -12.43 4.32
C ASP A 65 5.07 -13.46 3.27
N PHE A 66 4.01 -13.16 2.49
CA PHE A 66 3.59 -13.98 1.35
C PHE A 66 4.70 -14.12 0.29
N HIS A 67 5.45 -13.04 0.04
CA HIS A 67 6.61 -13.09 -0.85
C HIS A 67 7.85 -13.68 -0.18
N GLY A 68 7.84 -14.07 1.10
CA GLY A 68 8.97 -14.63 1.84
C GLY A 68 10.17 -13.69 1.96
N LEU A 69 9.93 -12.37 1.99
CA LEU A 69 10.98 -11.36 2.07
C LEU A 69 11.27 -11.02 3.53
N GLU A 70 12.52 -11.23 3.95
CA GLU A 70 13.00 -10.74 5.24
C GLU A 70 13.18 -9.22 5.21
N LEU A 71 12.85 -8.55 6.31
CA LEU A 71 13.05 -7.11 6.43
C LEU A 71 14.52 -6.83 6.72
N THR A 72 15.32 -6.78 5.66
CA THR A 72 16.72 -6.34 5.74
C THR A 72 16.82 -4.83 5.73
N TRP A 73 17.92 -4.30 6.25
CA TRP A 73 18.22 -2.86 6.19
C TRP A 73 18.31 -2.32 4.76
N SER A 74 18.66 -3.17 3.79
CA SER A 74 18.68 -2.83 2.37
C SER A 74 17.26 -2.72 1.79
N LEU A 75 16.33 -3.58 2.20
CA LEU A 75 14.94 -3.59 1.71
C LEU A 75 14.07 -2.53 2.38
N ALA A 76 14.32 -2.25 3.66
CA ALA A 76 13.57 -1.29 4.47
C ALA A 76 13.35 0.08 3.78
N PRO A 77 14.36 0.77 3.22
CA PRO A 77 14.16 2.06 2.56
C PRO A 77 13.28 1.97 1.31
N PHE A 78 13.31 0.87 0.55
CA PHE A 78 12.46 0.70 -0.63
C PHE A 78 10.99 0.53 -0.25
N LEU A 79 10.71 -0.30 0.76
CA LEU A 79 9.34 -0.49 1.27
C LEU A 79 8.82 0.78 1.93
N LEU A 80 9.65 1.45 2.72
CA LEU A 80 9.29 2.71 3.37
C LEU A 80 9.04 3.82 2.34
N GLY A 81 9.91 3.94 1.33
CA GLY A 81 9.74 4.87 0.21
C GLY A 81 8.45 4.59 -0.55
N SER A 82 8.18 3.32 -0.89
CA SER A 82 6.94 2.89 -1.57
C SER A 82 5.69 3.22 -0.77
N PHE A 83 5.73 3.01 0.56
CA PHE A 83 4.64 3.36 1.47
C PHE A 83 4.35 4.86 1.43
N PHE A 84 5.37 5.70 1.58
CA PHE A 84 5.19 7.15 1.53
C PHE A 84 4.74 7.64 0.15
N ILE A 85 5.27 7.09 -0.93
CA ILE A 85 4.86 7.41 -2.30
C ILE A 85 3.35 7.15 -2.47
N GLY A 86 2.86 5.96 -2.09
CA GLY A 86 1.43 5.63 -2.17
C GLY A 86 0.57 6.57 -1.31
N GLN A 87 0.98 6.82 -0.05
CA GLN A 87 0.24 7.68 0.87
C GLN A 87 0.18 9.16 0.45
N LEU A 88 1.25 9.66 -0.16
CA LEU A 88 1.34 11.04 -0.66
C LEU A 88 0.60 11.18 -2.00
N ALA A 89 0.78 10.22 -2.90
CA ALA A 89 0.07 10.18 -4.18
C ALA A 89 -1.45 10.12 -3.95
N GLY A 90 -1.93 9.23 -3.07
CA GLY A 90 -3.35 9.14 -2.71
C GLY A 90 -3.89 10.47 -2.19
N ARG A 91 -3.15 11.14 -1.28
CA ARG A 91 -3.54 12.46 -0.76
C ARG A 91 -3.56 13.54 -1.86
N LYS A 92 -2.62 13.51 -2.80
CA LYS A 92 -2.58 14.44 -3.92
C LYS A 92 -3.74 14.22 -4.88
N ILE A 93 -4.11 12.96 -5.13
CA ILE A 93 -5.31 12.60 -5.91
C ILE A 93 -6.56 13.13 -5.22
N TRP A 94 -6.69 13.02 -3.89
CA TRP A 94 -7.79 13.65 -3.15
C TRP A 94 -7.82 15.17 -3.32
N ALA A 95 -6.66 15.82 -3.26
CA ALA A 95 -6.57 17.26 -3.44
C ALA A 95 -6.97 17.73 -4.86
N ALA A 96 -6.65 16.93 -5.89
CA ALA A 96 -6.99 17.23 -7.28
C ALA A 96 -8.43 16.83 -7.64
N TRP A 97 -8.92 15.73 -7.09
CA TRP A 97 -10.25 15.19 -7.33
C TRP A 97 -10.91 14.75 -6.02
N PRO A 98 -11.45 15.70 -5.24
CA PRO A 98 -12.25 15.36 -4.07
C PRO A 98 -13.56 14.76 -4.57
N LEU A 99 -13.75 13.45 -4.40
CA LEU A 99 -15.04 12.80 -4.62
C LEU A 99 -16.01 13.41 -3.60
N ARG A 100 -16.86 14.31 -4.12
CA ARG A 100 -18.00 15.02 -3.50
C ARG A 100 -18.08 14.84 -1.98
N GLU A 101 -17.66 15.89 -1.27
CA GLU A 101 -17.59 15.98 0.18
C GLU A 101 -18.86 15.47 0.89
N LYS A 102 -18.82 14.26 1.42
CA LYS A 102 -19.46 13.99 2.70
C LYS A 102 -18.35 14.08 3.72
N LYS A 103 -18.47 15.01 4.68
CA LYS A 103 -17.60 15.04 5.87
C LYS A 103 -17.59 13.64 6.46
N TYR A 104 -16.54 12.87 6.19
CA TYR A 104 -16.29 11.60 6.86
C TYR A 104 -15.76 11.96 8.25
N SER A 105 -16.59 12.62 9.06
CA SER A 105 -16.49 12.50 10.51
C SER A 105 -16.59 11.01 10.75
N CYS A 106 -15.45 10.39 11.03
CA CYS A 106 -15.27 9.02 11.45
C CYS A 106 -16.62 8.48 11.94
N ALA A 107 -17.25 7.54 11.22
CA ALA A 107 -18.64 7.12 11.47
C ALA A 107 -18.90 6.69 12.94
N LEU A 108 -17.83 6.59 13.73
CA LEU A 108 -17.77 6.58 15.19
C LEU A 108 -18.28 7.84 15.92
N SER A 109 -18.63 8.96 15.27
CA SER A 109 -19.36 10.06 15.95
C SER A 109 -20.81 9.69 16.25
N ARG A 110 -21.30 8.57 15.67
CA ARG A 110 -22.66 8.04 15.86
C ARG A 110 -22.80 7.13 17.09
N PHE A 111 -21.71 6.83 17.79
CA PHE A 111 -21.70 6.08 19.07
C PHE A 111 -21.38 6.96 20.29
N LYS A 112 -21.33 8.29 20.13
CA LYS A 112 -21.48 9.22 21.25
C LYS A 112 -22.98 9.38 21.53
N GLY A 113 -23.57 8.37 22.15
CA GLY A 113 -24.90 8.40 22.76
C GLY A 113 -24.74 8.17 24.25
#